data_AF-A0A841FVU0-F1
#
_entry.id   AF-A0A841FVU0-F1
#
_cell.length_a   1.000
_cell.length_b   1.000
_cell.length_c   1.000
_cell.angle_alpha   90.00
_cell.angle_beta   90.00
_cell.angle_gamma   90.00
#
_symmetry.space_group_name_H-M   'P 1'
#
loop_
_entity.id
_entity.type
_entity.pdbx_description
1 polymer ?
#
loop_
_entity_poly.entity_id
_entity_poly.type
_entity_poly.pdbx_seq_one_letter_code
_entity_poly.pdbx_strand_id
1 'polypeptide(L)' 'MTRLTLAVPDELAAQIRAAADGNVSGWLADVARKELLREEAVAVADYEARRARRDADAEAAWESERFGYSA' A
#
# COMPACT_ATOMS: atom_id res chain seq x y z
N MET A 1 -8.90 14.22 -20.50
CA MET A 1 -8.23 14.78 -19.30
C MET A 1 -9.31 15.08 -18.28
N THR A 2 -9.27 14.41 -17.13
CA THR A 2 -10.32 14.56 -16.10
C THR A 2 -10.05 15.82 -15.29
N ARG A 3 -11.08 16.64 -15.08
CA ARG A 3 -10.99 17.84 -14.22
C ARG A 3 -11.35 17.45 -12.79
N LEU A 4 -10.42 17.67 -11.87
CA LEU A 4 -10.65 17.56 -10.43
C LEU A 4 -10.73 18.96 -9.83
N THR A 5 -11.59 19.14 -8.83
CA THR A 5 -11.72 20.40 -8.09
C THR A 5 -11.79 20.05 -6.61
N LEU A 6 -10.91 20.67 -5.83
CA LEU A 6 -10.78 20.43 -4.39
C LEU A 6 -11.01 21.77 -3.69
N ALA A 7 -11.93 21.78 -2.73
CA ALA A 7 -12.07 22.88 -1.80
C ALA A 7 -11.20 22.58 -0.57
N VAL A 8 -10.27 23.48 -0.27
CA VAL A 8 -9.37 23.38 0.88
C VAL A 8 -9.28 24.76 1.54
N PRO A 9 -8.98 24.84 2.85
CA PRO A 9 -8.72 26.11 3.53
C PRO A 9 -7.60 26.91 2.83
N ASP A 10 -7.68 28.24 2.92
CA ASP A 10 -6.74 29.12 2.23
C ASP A 10 -5.28 28.91 2.68
N GLU A 11 -5.04 28.61 3.96
CA GLU A 11 -3.69 28.31 4.44
C GLU A 11 -3.11 27.05 3.78
N LEU A 12 -3.94 26.02 3.61
CA LEU A 12 -3.54 24.78 2.96
C LEU A 12 -3.35 24.98 1.45
N ALA A 13 -4.20 25.79 0.81
CA ALA A 13 -4.03 26.14 -0.59
C ALA A 13 -2.69 26.84 -0.87
N ALA A 14 -2.26 27.73 0.03
CA ALA A 14 -0.98 28.41 -0.07
C ALA A 14 0.20 27.43 0.05
N GLN A 15 0.14 26.51 1.02
CA GLN A 15 1.16 25.47 1.20
C GLN A 15 1.25 24.53 -0.01
N ILE A 16 0.12 24.09 -0.56
CA ILE A 16 0.08 23.24 -1.75
C ILE A 16 0.71 23.95 -2.94
N ARG A 17 0.37 25.23 -3.17
CA ARG A 17 0.94 26.01 -4.28
C ARG A 17 2.45 26.16 -4.15
N ALA A 18 2.95 26.40 -2.93
CA ALA A 18 4.37 26.50 -2.66
C ALA A 18 5.09 25.15 -2.89
N ALA A 19 4.53 24.04 -2.41
CA ALA A 19 5.09 22.70 -2.60
C ALA A 19 5.05 22.24 -4.08
N ALA A 20 4.05 22.69 -4.83
CA ALA A 20 3.84 22.31 -6.22
C ALA A 20 4.64 23.14 -7.24
N ASP A 21 5.39 24.16 -6.80
CA ASP A 21 6.15 25.08 -7.65
C ASP A 21 5.33 25.60 -8.85
N GLY A 22 4.08 26.00 -8.56
CA GLY A 22 3.15 26.50 -9.58
C GLY A 22 2.40 25.45 -10.40
N ASN A 23 2.77 24.16 -10.38
CA ASN A 23 2.05 23.09 -11.07
C ASN A 23 1.28 22.17 -10.11
N VAL A 24 0.16 22.67 -9.59
CA VAL A 24 -0.67 21.93 -8.60
C VAL A 24 -1.19 20.60 -9.14
N SER A 25 -1.65 20.57 -10.40
CA SER A 25 -2.21 19.36 -10.99
C SER A 25 -1.16 18.26 -11.17
N GLY A 26 0.04 18.62 -11.64
CA GLY A 26 1.14 17.68 -11.81
C GLY A 26 1.65 17.16 -10.47
N TRP A 27 1.82 18.05 -9.50
CA TRP A 27 2.22 17.70 -8.15
C TRP A 27 1.21 16.75 -7.48
N LEU A 28 -0.09 17.07 -7.56
CA LEU A 28 -1.14 16.24 -6.98
C LEU A 28 -1.20 14.85 -7.63
N ALA A 29 -1.00 14.76 -8.95
CA ALA A 29 -0.98 13.47 -9.65
C ALA A 29 0.23 12.61 -9.23
N ASP A 30 1.39 13.23 -9.01
CA ASP A 30 2.59 12.53 -8.53
C ASP A 30 2.42 12.02 -7.09
N VAL A 31 1.91 12.86 -6.20
CA VAL A 31 1.59 12.48 -4.81
C VAL A 31 0.58 11.34 -4.78
N ALA A 32 -0.51 11.45 -5.53
CA ALA A 32 -1.53 10.39 -5.61
C ALA A 32 -0.94 9.07 -6.11
N ARG A 33 -0.08 9.11 -7.14
CA ARG A 33 0.59 7.91 -7.65
C ARG A 33 1.49 7.26 -6.59
N LYS A 34 2.24 8.07 -5.84
CA LYS A 34 3.15 7.57 -4.79
C LYS A 34 2.37 6.89 -3.66
N GLU A 35 1.27 7.50 -3.20
CA GLU A 35 0.44 6.90 -2.15
C GLU A 35 -0.21 5.59 -2.63
N LEU A 36 -0.78 5.57 -3.84
CA LEU A 36 -1.33 4.34 -4.42
C LEU A 36 -0.27 3.24 -4.54
N LEU A 37 0.94 3.57 -4.99
CA LEU A 37 2.03 2.60 -5.06
C LEU A 37 2.44 2.10 -3.67
N ARG A 38 2.41 2.97 -2.66
CA ARG A 38 2.71 2.60 -1.27
C ARG A 38 1.68 1.63 -0.72
N GLU A 39 0.40 1.89 -0.96
CA GLU A 39 -0.71 1.02 -0.55
C GLU A 39 -0.61 -0.36 -1.22
N GLU A 40 -0.35 -0.40 -2.53
CA GLU A 40 -0.14 -1.66 -3.26
C GLU A 40 1.08 -2.43 -2.75
N ALA A 41 2.20 -1.74 -2.48
CA ALA A 41 3.39 -2.38 -1.93
C ALA A 41 3.12 -3.03 -0.56
N VAL A 42 2.33 -2.37 0.30
CA VAL A 42 1.89 -2.92 1.59
C VAL A 42 0.99 -4.13 1.37
N ALA A 43 0.01 -4.04 0.47
CA ALA A 43 -0.90 -5.15 0.19
C ALA A 43 -0.18 -6.39 -0.34
N VAL A 44 0.84 -6.20 -1.19
CA VAL A 44 1.71 -7.29 -1.69
C VAL A 44 2.49 -7.92 -0.55
N ALA A 45 3.13 -7.12 0.31
CA ALA A 45 3.87 -7.64 1.47
C ALA A 45 2.98 -8.45 2.41
N ASP A 46 1.76 -7.97 2.70
CA ASP A 46 0.78 -8.68 3.52
C ASP A 46 0.30 -9.99 2.87
N TYR A 47 0.18 -10.01 1.55
CA TYR A 47 -0.15 -11.24 0.81
C TYR A 47 0.98 -12.26 0.91
N GLU A 48 2.23 -11.83 0.68
CA GLU A 48 3.41 -12.71 0.77
C GLU A 48 3.59 -13.28 2.18
N ALA A 49 3.41 -12.46 3.23
CA ALA A 49 3.48 -12.92 4.61
C ALA A 49 2.41 -13.99 4.92
N ARG A 50 1.17 -13.78 4.48
CA ARG A 50 0.08 -14.76 4.66
C ARG A 50 0.34 -16.05 3.88
N ARG A 51 0.89 -15.95 2.67
CA ARG A 51 1.30 -17.11 1.89
C ARG A 51 2.38 -17.91 2.59
N ALA A 52 3.46 -17.24 3.04
CA ALA A 52 4.56 -17.89 3.75
C ALA A 52 4.06 -18.60 5.02
N ARG A 53 3.13 -17.96 5.76
CA ARG A 53 2.52 -18.58 6.93
C ARG A 53 1.74 -19.86 6.58
N ARG A 54 0.90 -19.80 5.54
CA ARG A 54 0.15 -20.97 5.08
C ARG A 54 1.06 -22.11 4.62
N ASP A 55 2.14 -21.78 3.92
CA ASP A 55 3.10 -22.77 3.44
C ASP A 55 3.82 -23.44 4.62
N ALA A 56 4.19 -22.68 5.66
CA ALA A 56 4.76 -23.20 6.90
C ALA A 56 3.76 -24.06 7.70
N ASP A 57 2.50 -23.64 7.80
CA ASP A 57 1.46 -24.43 8.47
C ASP A 57 1.22 -25.76 7.74
N ALA A 58 1.27 -25.77 6.40
CA ALA A 58 1.14 -26.98 5.58
C ALA A 58 2.34 -27.92 5.75
N GLU A 59 3.56 -27.38 5.83
CA GLU A 59 4.77 -28.16 6.09
C GLU A 59 4.73 -28.81 7.49
N ALA A 60 4.37 -28.04 8.51
CA ALA A 60 4.20 -28.56 9.87
C ALA A 60 3.13 -29.65 9.97
N ALA A 61 2.01 -29.48 9.25
CA ALA A 61 0.97 -30.50 9.17
C ALA A 61 1.49 -31.80 8.53
N TRP A 62 2.19 -31.70 7.40
CA TRP A 62 2.79 -32.86 6.73
C TRP A 62 3.83 -33.57 7.60
N GLU A 63 4.69 -32.83 8.31
CA GLU A 63 5.65 -33.39 9.25
C GLU A 63 4.95 -34.12 10.40
N SER A 64 3.88 -33.55 10.95
CA SER A 64 3.12 -34.17 12.03
C SER A 64 2.48 -35.51 11.62
N GLU A 65 1.94 -35.59 10.39
CA GLU A 65 1.36 -36.82 9.83
C GLU A 65 2.43 -37.86 9.51
N ARG A 66 3.58 -37.43 8.98
CA ARG A 66 4.67 -38.33 8.56
C ARG A 66 5.42 -38.95 9.74
N PHE A 67 5.63 -38.19 10.81
CA PHE A 67 6.42 -38.64 11.96
C PHE A 67 5.57 -39.06 13.16
N GLY A 68 4.24 -39.06 13.03
CA GLY A 68 3.33 -39.70 13.97
C GLY A 68 3.40 -39.15 15.39
N TYR A 69 3.64 -37.84 15.55
CA TYR A 69 3.48 -37.20 16.85
C TYR A 69 1.98 -37.02 17.13
N SER A 70 1.37 -38.02 17.77
CA SER A 70 0.14 -37.81 18.53
C SER A 70 0.48 -36.89 19.72
N ALA A 71 -0.14 -35.71 19.77
CA ALA A 71 -0.18 -34.90 20.97
C ALA A 71 -0.79 -35.68 22.15
#